data_AF-A0A7W2B122-F1
#
_entry.id   AF-A0A7W2B122-F1
#
_cell.length_a   1.000
_cell.length_b   1.000
_cell.length_c   1.000
_cell.angle_alpha   90.00
_cell.angle_beta   90.00
_cell.angle_gamma   90.00
#
_symmetry.space_group_name_H-M   'P 1'
#
loop_
_entity.id
_entity.type
_entity.pdbx_description
1 polymer ?
#
loop_
_entity_poly.entity_id
_entity_poly.type
_entity_poly.pdbx_seq_one_letter_code
_entity_poly.pdbx_strand_id
1 'polypeptide(L)'
;MKLDWNGYKFDWNNSELPDKLIIGSTLIALLSLFTPWVNMGIVSLNGFQQQGYILIPLFIYPVLKILKSEKMSFIPALACGVIMVLITIYFISTKSINVYGESINVSGWGLWLFLVTSIGFTLGIYLEEKGGFKE
;
A
#
# COMPACT_ATOMS: atom_id res chain seq x y z
N MET A 1 9.37 -16.95 -5.88
CA MET A 1 9.91 -16.78 -4.51
C MET A 1 9.11 -17.66 -3.57
N LYS A 2 9.76 -18.45 -2.72
CA LYS A 2 9.10 -19.30 -1.72
C LYS A 2 9.67 -18.97 -0.34
N LEU A 3 8.80 -18.75 0.63
CA LEU A 3 9.12 -18.49 2.03
C LEU A 3 8.51 -19.62 2.87
N ASP A 4 9.35 -20.32 3.63
CA ASP A 4 8.93 -21.31 4.63
C ASP A 4 9.85 -21.20 5.85
N TRP A 5 9.36 -20.56 6.92
CA TRP A 5 10.16 -20.30 8.13
C TRP A 5 9.26 -20.08 9.36
N ASN A 6 9.51 -20.81 10.46
CA ASN A 6 8.80 -20.69 11.75
C ASN A 6 7.26 -20.51 11.64
N GLY A 7 6.60 -21.34 10.83
CA GLY A 7 5.15 -21.32 10.66
C GLY A 7 4.63 -20.29 9.66
N TYR A 8 5.50 -19.48 9.05
CA TYR A 8 5.17 -18.65 7.91
C TYR A 8 5.43 -19.40 6.60
N LYS A 9 4.44 -19.45 5.71
CA LYS A 9 4.45 -20.13 4.42
C LYS A 9 3.83 -19.24 3.35
N PHE A 10 4.62 -18.93 2.32
CA PHE A 10 4.14 -18.22 1.14
C PHE A 10 4.91 -18.67 -0.10
N ASP A 11 4.21 -19.08 -1.15
CA ASP A 11 4.80 -19.46 -2.42
C ASP A 11 4.24 -18.59 -3.54
N TRP A 12 5.05 -17.64 -4.02
CA TRP A 12 4.64 -16.69 -5.07
C TRP A 12 4.19 -17.39 -6.35
N ASN A 13 4.77 -18.54 -6.71
CA ASN A 13 4.41 -19.16 -7.98
C ASN A 13 3.05 -19.87 -7.87
N ASN A 14 2.75 -20.40 -6.70
CA ASN A 14 1.55 -21.21 -6.43
C ASN A 14 0.43 -20.45 -5.71
N SER A 15 0.64 -19.19 -5.31
CA SER A 15 -0.39 -18.39 -4.64
C SER A 15 -1.43 -17.85 -5.61
N GLU A 16 -2.63 -17.64 -5.09
CA GLU A 16 -3.74 -17.06 -5.85
C GLU A 16 -3.48 -15.57 -6.16
N LEU A 17 -4.18 -15.06 -7.17
CA LEU A 17 -4.07 -13.65 -7.57
C LEU A 17 -4.32 -12.65 -6.41
N PRO A 18 -5.32 -12.84 -5.52
CA PRO A 18 -5.54 -11.93 -4.40
C PRO A 18 -4.32 -11.81 -3.48
N ASP A 19 -3.70 -12.93 -3.13
CA ASP A 19 -2.50 -12.95 -2.27
C ASP A 19 -1.32 -12.23 -2.94
N LYS A 20 -1.13 -12.46 -4.24
CA LYS A 20 -0.11 -11.76 -5.03
C LYS A 20 -0.35 -10.26 -5.06
N LEU A 21 -1.60 -9.83 -5.18
CA LEU A 21 -1.95 -8.40 -5.14
C LEU A 21 -1.66 -7.80 -3.77
N ILE A 22 -2.03 -8.47 -2.69
CA ILE A 22 -1.81 -7.97 -1.32
C ILE A 22 -0.31 -7.88 -1.02
N ILE A 23 0.45 -8.97 -1.22
CA ILE A 23 1.89 -9.01 -0.96
C ILE A 23 2.65 -8.10 -1.91
N GLY A 24 2.36 -8.16 -3.21
CA GLY A 24 3.01 -7.34 -4.24
C GLY A 24 2.77 -5.86 -4.01
N SER A 25 1.53 -5.46 -3.73
CA SER A 25 1.20 -4.07 -3.42
C SER A 25 1.88 -3.60 -2.14
N THR A 26 1.96 -4.44 -1.12
CA THR A 26 2.70 -4.13 0.11
C THR A 26 4.17 -3.86 -0.18
N LEU A 27 4.84 -4.73 -0.95
CA LEU A 27 6.26 -4.55 -1.29
C LEU A 27 6.49 -3.27 -2.08
N ILE A 28 5.68 -2.99 -3.10
CA ILE A 28 5.80 -1.77 -3.91
C ILE A 28 5.48 -0.52 -3.06
N ALA A 29 4.50 -0.58 -2.16
CA ALA A 29 4.18 0.52 -1.24
C ALA A 29 5.35 0.82 -0.29
N LEU A 30 6.00 -0.22 0.24
CA LEU A 30 7.20 -0.07 1.08
C LEU A 30 8.36 0.54 0.29
N LEU A 31 8.56 0.13 -0.97
CA LEU A 31 9.56 0.73 -1.86
C LEU A 31 9.23 2.20 -2.16
N SER A 32 7.95 2.53 -2.35
CA SER A 32 7.49 3.90 -2.56
C SER A 32 7.89 4.85 -1.42
N LEU A 33 7.99 4.38 -0.17
CA LEU A 33 8.42 5.22 0.96
C LEU A 33 9.84 5.80 0.78
N PHE A 34 10.69 5.15 -0.02
CA PHE A 34 12.04 5.63 -0.33
C PHE A 34 12.08 6.59 -1.52
N THR A 35 10.96 6.76 -2.21
CA THR A 35 10.85 7.59 -3.42
C THR A 35 10.28 8.97 -3.09
N PRO A 36 10.46 10.00 -3.95
CA PRO A 36 9.94 11.34 -3.71
C PRO A 36 8.41 11.36 -3.53
N TRP A 37 7.98 11.73 -2.32
CA TRP A 37 6.57 12.00 -1.99
C TRP A 37 6.22 13.48 -2.12
N VAL A 38 7.23 14.35 -2.02
CA VAL A 38 7.14 15.76 -2.36
C VAL A 38 8.26 16.09 -3.33
N ASN A 39 7.95 16.81 -4.40
CA ASN A 39 8.91 17.25 -5.40
C ASN A 39 8.66 18.72 -5.75
N MET A 40 9.57 19.60 -5.33
CA MET A 40 9.55 21.04 -5.62
C MET A 40 10.59 21.43 -6.68
N GLY A 41 10.97 20.49 -7.56
CA GLY A 41 11.97 20.67 -8.61
C GLY A 41 13.40 20.50 -8.10
N ILE A 42 13.87 21.43 -7.26
CA ILE A 42 15.26 21.43 -6.75
C ILE A 42 15.37 20.62 -5.44
N VAL A 43 14.29 20.61 -4.64
CA VAL A 43 14.22 19.89 -3.37
C VAL A 43 13.15 18.81 -3.45
N SER A 44 13.51 17.60 -3.03
CA SER A 44 12.59 16.47 -2.91
C SER A 44 12.64 15.87 -1.52
N LEU A 45 11.49 15.45 -1.00
CA LEU A 45 11.39 14.72 0.27
C LEU A 45 10.74 13.36 0.01
N ASN A 46 11.33 12.29 0.54
CA ASN A 46 10.81 10.95 0.39
C ASN A 46 9.65 10.66 1.37
N GLY A 47 9.00 9.51 1.21
CA GLY A 47 7.89 9.11 2.07
C GLY A 47 8.22 8.98 3.54
N PHE A 48 9.43 8.51 3.89
CA PHE A 48 9.87 8.47 5.30
C PHE A 48 9.97 9.87 5.92
N GLN A 49 10.57 10.83 5.20
CA GLN A 49 10.65 12.23 5.64
C GLN A 49 9.27 12.89 5.75
N GLN A 50 8.28 12.40 5.00
CA GLN A 50 6.89 12.84 5.04
C GLN A 50 6.00 12.01 5.99
N GLN A 51 6.59 11.29 6.94
CA GLN A 51 5.89 10.47 7.93
C GLN A 51 5.03 9.34 7.36
N GLY A 52 5.27 8.93 6.11
CA GLY A 52 4.52 7.85 5.44
C GLY A 52 4.61 6.50 6.16
N TYR A 53 5.62 6.30 7.00
CA TYR A 53 5.77 5.10 7.83
C TYR A 53 4.59 4.86 8.79
N ILE A 54 3.78 5.88 9.09
CA ILE A 54 2.55 5.73 9.89
C ILE A 54 1.52 4.80 9.24
N LEU A 55 1.60 4.59 7.93
CA LEU A 55 0.73 3.70 7.18
C LEU A 55 1.18 2.23 7.21
N ILE A 56 2.43 1.95 7.62
CA ILE A 56 2.98 0.59 7.64
C ILE A 56 2.13 -0.38 8.48
N PRO A 57 1.64 -0.02 9.69
CA PRO A 57 0.84 -0.93 10.50
C PRO A 57 -0.42 -1.47 9.81
N LEU A 58 -0.99 -0.73 8.86
CA LEU A 58 -2.20 -1.15 8.13
C LEU A 58 -1.95 -2.35 7.20
N PHE A 59 -0.71 -2.61 6.80
CA PHE A 59 -0.38 -3.82 6.02
C PHE A 59 -0.28 -5.07 6.90
N ILE A 60 0.01 -4.92 8.19
CA ILE A 60 0.44 -6.02 9.05
C ILE A 60 -0.63 -7.11 9.12
N TYR A 61 -1.89 -6.74 9.38
CA TYR A 61 -2.95 -7.74 9.56
C TYR A 61 -3.19 -8.60 8.30
N PRO A 62 -3.45 -8.03 7.11
CA PRO A 62 -3.65 -8.83 5.90
C PRO A 62 -2.41 -9.65 5.51
N VAL A 63 -1.22 -9.06 5.60
CA VAL A 63 0.03 -9.75 5.24
C VAL A 63 0.29 -10.92 6.18
N LEU A 64 0.14 -10.75 7.49
CA LEU A 64 0.36 -11.84 8.45
C LEU A 64 -0.62 -13.00 8.23
N LYS A 65 -1.87 -12.71 7.86
CA LYS A 65 -2.87 -13.75 7.58
C LYS A 65 -2.48 -14.58 6.36
N ILE A 66 -2.07 -13.94 5.28
CA ILE A 66 -1.55 -14.64 4.08
C ILE A 66 -0.31 -15.46 4.42
N LEU A 67 0.68 -14.84 5.07
CA LEU A 67 1.93 -15.51 5.38
C LEU A 67 1.74 -16.70 6.34
N LYS A 68 0.68 -16.75 7.14
CA LYS A 68 0.37 -17.90 8.00
C LYS A 68 -0.59 -18.91 7.37
N SER A 69 -1.04 -18.65 6.14
CA SER A 69 -2.11 -19.41 5.47
C SER A 69 -3.36 -19.52 6.35
N GLU A 70 -3.66 -18.46 7.11
CA GLU A 70 -4.83 -18.38 7.99
C GLU A 70 -5.96 -17.64 7.30
N LYS A 71 -7.21 -18.00 7.64
CA LYS A 71 -8.39 -17.27 7.18
C LYS A 71 -8.31 -15.80 7.60
N MET A 72 -8.45 -14.89 6.64
CA MET A 72 -8.54 -13.46 6.87
C MET A 72 -10.00 -13.07 7.16
N SER A 73 -10.22 -12.17 8.12
CA SER A 73 -11.55 -11.60 8.35
C SER A 73 -11.71 -10.37 7.45
N PHE A 74 -12.73 -10.39 6.60
CA PHE A 74 -12.94 -9.35 5.59
C PHE A 74 -13.07 -7.94 6.15
N ILE A 75 -13.92 -7.72 7.15
CA ILE A 75 -14.21 -6.37 7.70
C ILE A 75 -12.94 -5.65 8.18
N PRO A 76 -12.11 -6.22 9.10
CA PRO A 76 -10.90 -5.54 9.56
C PRO A 76 -9.85 -5.41 8.44
N ALA A 77 -9.73 -6.38 7.54
CA ALA A 77 -8.81 -6.27 6.41
C ALA A 77 -9.21 -5.11 5.48
N LEU A 78 -10.49 -5.04 5.10
CA LEU A 78 -11.01 -4.00 4.24
C LEU A 78 -10.85 -2.63 4.89
N ALA A 79 -11.12 -2.52 6.20
CA ALA A 79 -10.89 -1.27 6.93
C ALA A 79 -9.43 -0.81 6.82
N CYS A 80 -8.45 -1.71 6.94
CA CYS A 80 -7.04 -1.37 6.74
C CYS A 80 -6.77 -0.79 5.35
N GLY A 81 -7.30 -1.42 4.30
CA GLY A 81 -7.14 -0.95 2.91
C GLY A 81 -7.81 0.41 2.67
N VAL A 82 -9.06 0.57 3.08
CA VAL A 82 -9.82 1.82 2.88
C VAL A 82 -9.19 2.97 3.65
N ILE A 83 -8.81 2.78 4.91
CA ILE A 83 -8.14 3.80 5.71
C ILE A 83 -6.83 4.24 5.03
N MET A 84 -6.07 3.29 4.51
CA MET A 84 -4.82 3.58 3.81
C MET A 84 -5.05 4.45 2.57
N VAL A 85 -6.03 4.11 1.72
CA VAL A 85 -6.40 4.92 0.55
C VAL A 85 -6.81 6.32 0.95
N LEU A 86 -7.70 6.47 1.95
CA LEU A 86 -8.19 7.77 2.40
C LEU A 86 -7.07 8.66 2.97
N ILE A 87 -6.18 8.09 3.79
CA ILE A 87 -5.05 8.85 4.33
C ILE A 87 -4.07 9.23 3.21
N THR A 88 -3.82 8.36 2.22
CA THR A 88 -2.96 8.72 1.09
C THR A 88 -3.56 9.85 0.25
N ILE A 89 -4.87 9.83 -0.01
CA ILE A 89 -5.57 10.95 -0.69
C ILE A 89 -5.43 12.24 0.12
N TYR A 90 -5.59 12.17 1.44
CA TYR A 90 -5.37 13.30 2.33
C TYR A 90 -3.92 13.82 2.28
N PHE A 91 -2.93 12.92 2.20
CA PHE A 91 -1.54 13.33 2.05
C PHE A 91 -1.33 14.08 0.74
N ILE A 92 -1.90 13.59 -0.37
CA ILE A 92 -1.81 14.26 -1.68
C ILE A 92 -2.42 15.66 -1.63
N SER A 93 -3.62 15.81 -1.07
CA SER A 93 -4.31 17.11 -1.03
C SER A 93 -3.56 18.16 -0.21
N THR A 94 -2.88 17.72 0.85
CA THR A 94 -2.07 18.61 1.72
C THR A 94 -0.72 18.99 1.13
N LYS A 95 -0.24 18.34 0.06
CA LYS A 95 1.02 18.71 -0.62
C LYS A 95 0.80 19.81 -1.64
N SER A 96 0.23 20.93 -1.21
CA SER A 96 0.04 22.11 -2.04
C SER A 96 0.82 23.29 -1.46
N ILE A 97 1.50 24.05 -2.33
CA ILE A 97 2.21 25.28 -1.97
C ILE A 97 1.66 26.45 -2.77
N ASN A 98 1.64 27.63 -2.18
CA ASN A 98 1.25 28.86 -2.87
C ASN A 98 2.46 29.45 -3.60
N VAL A 99 2.36 29.54 -4.93
CA VAL A 99 3.39 30.11 -5.81
C VAL A 99 2.71 31.20 -6.64
N TYR A 100 3.16 32.45 -6.48
CA TYR A 100 2.59 33.63 -7.15
C TYR A 100 1.06 33.79 -7.02
N GLY A 101 0.49 33.37 -5.89
CA GLY A 101 -0.95 33.47 -5.62
C GLY A 101 -1.77 32.27 -6.11
N GLU A 102 -1.14 31.30 -6.78
CA GLU A 102 -1.78 30.05 -7.19
C GLU A 102 -1.32 28.87 -6.31
N SER A 103 -2.27 28.00 -5.95
CA SER A 103 -1.98 26.78 -5.21
C SER A 103 -1.56 25.68 -6.19
N ILE A 104 -0.28 25.28 -6.12
CA ILE A 104 0.29 24.23 -6.96
C ILE A 104 0.53 22.99 -6.10
N ASN A 105 0.01 21.84 -6.55
CA ASN A 105 0.27 20.57 -5.90
C ASN A 105 1.67 20.05 -6.27
N VAL A 106 2.49 19.81 -5.25
CA VAL A 106 3.88 19.36 -5.34
C VAL A 106 4.04 17.90 -4.89
N SER A 107 2.97 17.11 -4.95
CA SER A 107 3.05 15.67 -4.69
C SER A 107 3.99 15.00 -5.69
N GLY A 108 4.94 14.26 -5.15
CA GLY A 108 5.88 13.47 -5.95
C GLY A 108 5.25 12.16 -6.44
N TRP A 109 5.85 11.59 -7.49
CA TRP A 109 5.38 10.33 -8.09
C TRP A 109 5.35 9.16 -7.10
N GLY A 110 6.19 9.19 -6.07
CA GLY A 110 6.22 8.19 -5.02
C GLY A 110 4.90 8.13 -4.24
N LEU A 111 4.33 9.28 -3.91
CA LEU A 111 3.06 9.35 -3.20
C LEU A 111 1.89 8.85 -4.07
N TRP A 112 1.93 9.15 -5.37
CA TRP A 112 0.97 8.58 -6.34
C TRP A 112 1.15 7.07 -6.52
N LEU A 113 2.38 6.57 -6.55
CA LEU A 113 2.66 5.13 -6.56
C LEU A 113 2.09 4.48 -5.30
N PHE A 114 2.26 5.10 -4.13
CA PHE A 114 1.68 4.61 -2.88
C PHE A 114 0.16 4.51 -2.97
N LEU A 115 -0.51 5.52 -3.54
CA LEU A 115 -1.96 5.51 -3.76
C LEU A 115 -2.40 4.37 -4.67
N VAL A 116 -1.72 4.17 -5.80
CA VAL A 116 -2.06 3.07 -6.73
C VAL A 116 -1.88 1.72 -6.04
N THR A 117 -0.81 1.56 -5.26
CA THR A 117 -0.58 0.31 -4.50
C THR A 117 -1.57 0.12 -3.36
N SER A 118 -2.04 1.17 -2.67
CA SER A 118 -3.06 1.02 -1.63
C SER A 118 -4.42 0.64 -2.21
N ILE A 119 -4.74 1.11 -3.42
CA ILE A 119 -5.90 0.63 -4.19
C ILE A 119 -5.71 -0.85 -4.56
N GLY A 120 -4.54 -1.23 -5.11
CA GLY A 120 -4.24 -2.63 -5.45
C GLY A 120 -4.30 -3.58 -4.25
N PHE A 121 -3.81 -3.14 -3.10
CA PHE A 121 -3.90 -3.84 -1.82
C PHE A 121 -5.36 -4.04 -1.38
N THR A 122 -6.17 -2.97 -1.45
CA THR A 122 -7.59 -3.02 -1.09
C THR A 122 -8.38 -3.92 -2.04
N LEU A 123 -8.09 -3.88 -3.33
CA LEU A 123 -8.68 -4.78 -4.33
C LEU A 123 -8.29 -6.23 -4.08
N GLY A 124 -7.04 -6.49 -3.70
CA GLY A 124 -6.58 -7.83 -3.30
C GLY A 124 -7.39 -8.40 -2.14
N ILE A 125 -7.64 -7.59 -1.09
CA ILE A 125 -8.49 -7.99 0.05
C ILE A 125 -9.93 -8.28 -0.40
N TYR A 126 -10.48 -7.42 -1.27
CA TYR A 126 -11.84 -7.63 -1.77
C TYR A 126 -11.99 -8.91 -2.60
N LEU A 127 -10.99 -9.24 -3.41
CA LEU A 127 -10.97 -10.45 -4.22
C LEU A 127 -10.74 -11.72 -3.38
N GLU A 128 -10.00 -11.62 -2.28
CA GLU A 128 -9.79 -12.74 -1.34
C GLU A 128 -11.12 -13.17 -0.71
N GLU A 129 -11.94 -12.23 -0.22
CA GLU A 129 -13.27 -12.54 0.32
C GLU A 129 -14.21 -13.16 -0.72
N LYS A 130 -14.11 -12.73 -1.98
CA LYS A 130 -14.89 -13.31 -3.09
C LYS A 130 -14.39 -14.69 -3.53
N GLY A 131 -13.34 -15.21 -2.90
CA GLY A 131 -12.81 -16.55 -3.13
C GLY A 131 -11.85 -16.64 -4.31
N GLY A 132 -11.19 -15.55 -4.68
CA GLY A 132 -10.30 -15.51 -5.85
C GLY A 132 -11.05 -15.75 -7.16
N PHE A 133 -10.41 -15.54 -8.31
CA PHE A 133 -10.95 -16.07 -9.57
C PHE A 133 -10.89 -17.61 -9.49
N LYS A 134 -11.89 -18.23 -8.88
CA LYS A 134 -12.16 -19.66 -9.02
C LYS A 134 -12.68 -19.87 -10.44
N GLU A 135 -11.75 -20.05 -11.37
CA GLU A 135 -12.01 -20.80 -12.61
C GLU A 135 -12.11 -22.29 -12.29
#